data_AF-A0A845YBZ0-F1
#
_entry.id   AF-A0A845YBZ0-F1
#
_cell.length_a   1.000
_cell.length_b   1.000
_cell.length_c   1.000
_cell.angle_alpha   90.00
_cell.angle_beta   90.00
_cell.angle_gamma   90.00
#
_symmetry.space_group_name_H-M   'P 1'
#
loop_
_entity.id
_entity.type
_entity.pdbx_description
1 polymer ?
#
loop_
_entity_poly.entity_id
_entity_poly.type
_entity_poly.pdbx_seq_one_letter_code
_entity_poly.pdbx_strand_id
1 'polypeptide(L)'
;NAYYDKRELDKAIASYTQALKINPEYTAAYINRGFAYYKKGELDQAIADYNRALNINPEYAEAYNNRGLAYYKKGELDQAIADYNRALDINPEYAEAYINRGIAYFKLGDDQKTIQDFKTAAKLYAEQGNTAKQQQILELLK
;
A
#
# COMPACT_ATOMS: atom_id res chain seq x y z
N ASN A 1 -13.10 20.11 0.11
CA ASN A 1 -13.48 20.28 -1.31
C ASN A 1 -13.28 18.97 -2.08
N ALA A 2 -14.17 17.97 -1.91
CA ALA A 2 -14.01 16.66 -2.54
C ALA A 2 -14.04 16.69 -4.09
N TYR A 3 -14.71 17.69 -4.67
CA TYR A 3 -14.75 17.90 -6.13
C TYR A 3 -13.37 18.31 -6.69
N TYR A 4 -12.61 19.11 -5.93
CA TYR A 4 -11.28 19.55 -6.32
C TYR A 4 -10.32 18.35 -6.34
N ASP A 5 -10.36 17.54 -5.27
CA ASP A 5 -9.51 16.35 -5.16
C ASP A 5 -9.78 15.37 -6.30
N LYS A 6 -11.05 15.12 -6.65
CA LYS A 6 -11.41 14.27 -7.78
C LYS A 6 -10.84 14.79 -9.10
N ARG A 7 -10.93 16.11 -9.35
CA ARG A 7 -10.40 16.73 -10.57
C ARG A 7 -8.89 16.61 -10.67
N GLU A 8 -8.17 16.76 -9.56
CA GLU A 8 -6.71 16.60 -9.55
C GLU A 8 -6.29 15.14 -9.78
N LEU A 9 -7.06 14.17 -9.26
CA LEU A 9 -6.83 12.75 -9.53
C LEU A 9 -7.06 12.43 -11.02
N ASP A 10 -8.11 12.97 -11.64
CA ASP A 10 -8.37 12.78 -13.08
C ASP A 10 -7.24 13.34 -13.95
N LYS A 11 -6.71 14.53 -13.61
CA LYS A 11 -5.55 15.12 -14.28
C LYS A 11 -4.29 14.26 -14.11
N ALA A 12 -4.03 13.77 -12.90
CA ALA A 12 -2.89 12.90 -12.63
C ALA A 12 -2.97 11.63 -13.48
N ILE A 13 -4.14 10.98 -13.54
CA ILE A 13 -4.38 9.79 -14.37
C ILE A 13 -4.11 10.08 -15.84
N ALA A 14 -4.60 11.21 -16.37
CA ALA A 14 -4.37 11.59 -17.76
C ALA A 14 -2.87 11.80 -18.05
N SER A 15 -2.16 12.52 -17.18
CA SER A 15 -0.72 12.77 -17.31
C SER A 15 0.10 11.48 -17.30
N TYR A 16 -0.14 10.57 -16.36
CA TYR A 16 0.57 9.28 -16.32
C TYR A 16 0.19 8.39 -17.50
N THR A 17 -1.05 8.46 -17.97
CA THR A 17 -1.46 7.74 -19.19
C THR A 17 -0.69 8.23 -20.41
N GLN A 18 -0.47 9.54 -20.53
CA GLN A 18 0.36 10.08 -21.60
C GLN A 18 1.84 9.67 -21.45
N ALA A 19 2.38 9.70 -20.23
CA ALA A 19 3.74 9.23 -19.97
C ALA A 19 3.93 7.76 -20.37
N LEU A 20 2.95 6.91 -20.10
CA LEU A 20 2.97 5.49 -20.44
C LEU A 20 2.81 5.20 -21.94
N LYS A 21 2.20 6.12 -22.71
CA LYS A 21 2.23 6.04 -24.18
C LYS A 21 3.63 6.31 -24.73
N ILE A 22 4.41 7.17 -24.07
CA ILE A 22 5.77 7.52 -24.48
C ILE A 22 6.75 6.44 -24.02
N ASN A 23 6.63 5.98 -22.78
CA ASN A 23 7.43 4.91 -22.20
C ASN A 23 6.52 3.85 -21.51
N PRO A 24 6.18 2.75 -22.21
CA PRO A 24 5.34 1.67 -21.69
C PRO A 24 5.96 0.83 -20.56
N GLU A 25 7.23 1.06 -20.21
CA GLU A 25 7.94 0.38 -19.12
C GLU A 25 8.24 1.30 -17.95
N TYR A 26 7.60 2.48 -17.90
CA TYR A 26 7.84 3.42 -16.80
C TYR A 26 7.11 2.99 -15.51
N THR A 27 7.78 2.17 -14.71
CA THR A 27 7.27 1.60 -13.44
C THR A 27 6.63 2.66 -12.53
N ALA A 28 7.31 3.79 -12.30
CA ALA A 28 6.80 4.82 -11.40
C ALA A 28 5.50 5.48 -11.91
N ALA A 29 5.30 5.57 -13.24
CA ALA A 29 4.05 6.08 -13.78
C ALA A 29 2.88 5.11 -13.53
N TYR A 30 3.10 3.79 -13.64
CA TYR A 30 2.10 2.81 -13.26
C TYR A 30 1.75 2.90 -11.77
N ILE A 31 2.74 3.00 -10.89
CA ILE A 31 2.50 3.08 -9.43
C ILE A 31 1.70 4.34 -9.07
N ASN A 32 2.10 5.50 -9.58
CA ASN A 32 1.40 6.75 -9.27
C ASN A 32 0.00 6.80 -9.89
N ARG A 33 -0.19 6.25 -11.10
CA ARG A 33 -1.52 6.15 -11.71
C ARG A 33 -2.41 5.17 -10.94
N GLY A 34 -1.87 4.03 -10.53
CA GLY A 34 -2.55 3.07 -9.66
C GLY A 34 -2.98 3.69 -8.33
N PHE A 35 -2.12 4.51 -7.72
CA PHE A 35 -2.44 5.24 -6.50
C PHE A 35 -3.56 6.26 -6.70
N ALA A 36 -3.56 6.98 -7.83
CA ALA A 36 -4.65 7.88 -8.18
C ALA A 36 -5.98 7.13 -8.36
N TYR A 37 -5.98 5.98 -9.04
CA TYR A 37 -7.16 5.11 -9.16
C TYR A 37 -7.64 4.61 -7.79
N TYR A 38 -6.73 4.18 -6.92
CA TYR A 38 -7.04 3.75 -5.56
C TYR A 38 -7.74 4.86 -4.75
N LYS A 39 -7.24 6.09 -4.84
CA LYS A 39 -7.84 7.26 -4.15
C LYS A 39 -9.23 7.59 -4.68
N LYS A 40 -9.51 7.31 -5.96
CA LYS A 40 -10.85 7.45 -6.56
C LYS A 40 -11.79 6.28 -6.22
N GLY A 41 -11.28 5.20 -5.63
CA GLY A 41 -12.05 3.97 -5.41
C GLY A 41 -12.16 3.05 -6.63
N GLU A 42 -11.40 3.34 -7.70
CA GLU A 42 -11.30 2.53 -8.91
C GLU A 42 -10.29 1.40 -8.67
N LEU A 43 -10.64 0.47 -7.78
CA LEU A 43 -9.70 -0.50 -7.19
C LEU A 43 -9.15 -1.50 -8.22
N ASP A 44 -9.95 -1.94 -9.18
CA ASP A 44 -9.50 -2.89 -10.21
C ASP A 44 -8.48 -2.26 -11.16
N GLN A 45 -8.69 -1.00 -11.56
CA GLN A 45 -7.71 -0.24 -12.33
C GLN A 45 -6.42 -0.02 -11.54
N ALA A 46 -6.52 0.26 -10.24
CA ALA A 46 -5.35 0.37 -9.37
C ALA A 46 -4.54 -0.93 -9.33
N ILE A 47 -5.21 -2.06 -9.11
CA ILE A 47 -4.58 -3.39 -9.09
C ILE A 47 -3.93 -3.71 -10.44
N ALA A 48 -4.59 -3.41 -11.56
CA ALA A 48 -4.04 -3.64 -12.89
C ALA A 48 -2.74 -2.84 -13.13
N ASP A 49 -2.70 -1.58 -12.69
CA ASP A 49 -1.49 -0.75 -12.78
C ASP A 49 -0.37 -1.26 -11.87
N TYR A 50 -0.67 -1.64 -10.63
CA TYR A 50 0.34 -2.23 -9.75
C TYR A 50 0.86 -3.57 -10.27
N ASN A 51 0.00 -4.42 -10.85
CA ASN A 51 0.42 -5.64 -11.52
C ASN A 51 1.40 -5.35 -12.66
N ARG A 52 1.11 -4.33 -13.46
CA ARG A 52 2.00 -3.95 -14.56
C ARG A 52 3.33 -3.41 -14.04
N ALA A 53 3.33 -2.60 -12.98
CA ALA A 53 4.55 -2.15 -12.32
C ALA A 53 5.40 -3.33 -11.81
N LEU A 54 4.76 -4.31 -11.15
CA LEU A 54 5.43 -5.49 -10.60
C LEU A 54 5.93 -6.47 -11.67
N ASN A 55 5.27 -6.53 -12.83
CA ASN A 55 5.77 -7.28 -13.98
C ASN A 55 7.05 -6.67 -14.57
N ILE A 56 7.25 -5.35 -14.42
CA ILE A 56 8.46 -4.65 -14.88
C ILE A 56 9.55 -4.71 -13.81
N ASN A 57 9.19 -4.46 -12.55
CA ASN A 57 10.09 -4.55 -11.41
C ASN A 57 9.47 -5.40 -10.28
N PRO A 58 9.81 -6.70 -10.21
CA PRO A 58 9.28 -7.62 -9.20
C PRO A 58 9.77 -7.37 -7.78
N GLU A 59 10.80 -6.53 -7.58
CA GLU A 59 11.39 -6.22 -6.27
C GLU A 59 10.93 -4.88 -5.71
N TYR A 60 9.81 -4.33 -6.21
CA TYR A 60 9.31 -3.04 -5.77
C TYR A 60 8.34 -3.17 -4.58
N ALA A 61 8.87 -3.17 -3.35
CA ALA A 61 8.11 -3.36 -2.11
C ALA A 61 6.88 -2.44 -1.98
N GLU A 62 7.00 -1.17 -2.36
CA GLU A 62 5.90 -0.19 -2.31
C GLU A 62 4.73 -0.58 -3.23
N ALA A 63 5.00 -1.20 -4.40
CA ALA A 63 3.95 -1.62 -5.31
C ALA A 63 3.16 -2.80 -4.73
N TYR A 64 3.82 -3.75 -4.05
CA TYR A 64 3.12 -4.79 -3.31
C TYR A 64 2.29 -4.21 -2.17
N ASN A 65 2.84 -3.30 -1.35
CA ASN A 65 2.07 -2.67 -0.28
C ASN A 65 0.82 -1.93 -0.83
N ASN A 66 0.97 -1.17 -1.91
CA ASN A 66 -0.13 -0.42 -2.51
C ASN A 66 -1.18 -1.33 -3.18
N ARG A 67 -0.76 -2.45 -3.78
CA ARG A 67 -1.69 -3.46 -4.30
C ARG A 67 -2.42 -4.20 -3.18
N GLY A 68 -1.73 -4.51 -2.08
CA GLY A 68 -2.30 -5.05 -0.85
C GLY A 68 -3.37 -4.13 -0.26
N LEU A 69 -3.14 -2.81 -0.25
CA LEU A 69 -4.14 -1.82 0.17
C LEU A 69 -5.40 -1.84 -0.70
N ALA A 70 -5.23 -2.00 -2.02
CA ALA A 70 -6.36 -2.11 -2.94
C ALA A 70 -7.17 -3.39 -2.69
N TYR A 71 -6.51 -4.54 -2.55
CA TYR A 71 -7.17 -5.81 -2.18
C TYR A 71 -7.88 -5.72 -0.82
N TYR A 72 -7.24 -5.12 0.19
CA TYR A 72 -7.85 -4.91 1.50
C TYR A 72 -9.15 -4.10 1.40
N LYS A 73 -9.16 -3.01 0.61
CA LYS A 73 -10.37 -2.22 0.37
C LYS A 73 -11.47 -3.01 -0.36
N LYS A 74 -11.11 -3.95 -1.23
CA LYS A 74 -12.07 -4.87 -1.86
C LYS A 74 -12.61 -5.94 -0.90
N GLY A 75 -12.01 -6.11 0.27
CA GLY A 75 -12.32 -7.20 1.20
C GLY A 75 -11.58 -8.50 0.88
N GLU A 76 -10.65 -8.48 -0.06
CA GLU A 76 -9.82 -9.60 -0.49
C GLU A 76 -8.60 -9.73 0.47
N LEU A 77 -8.89 -10.11 1.71
CA LEU A 77 -7.91 -10.03 2.82
C LEU A 77 -6.72 -10.97 2.65
N ASP A 78 -6.94 -12.19 2.14
CA ASP A 78 -5.86 -13.15 1.91
C ASP A 78 -4.86 -12.64 0.85
N GLN A 79 -5.36 -12.06 -0.25
CA GLN A 79 -4.50 -11.43 -1.25
C GLN A 79 -3.77 -10.21 -0.70
N ALA A 80 -4.44 -9.40 0.12
CA ALA A 80 -3.80 -8.26 0.77
C ALA A 80 -2.63 -8.69 1.66
N ILE A 81 -2.84 -9.71 2.52
CA ILE A 81 -1.81 -10.26 3.40
C ILE A 81 -0.66 -10.86 2.59
N ALA A 82 -0.96 -11.60 1.51
CA ALA A 82 0.06 -12.15 0.63
C ALA A 82 0.95 -11.04 0.06
N ASP A 83 0.37 -9.94 -0.41
CA ASP A 83 1.12 -8.79 -0.93
C ASP A 83 1.93 -8.08 0.16
N TYR A 84 1.37 -7.84 1.34
CA TYR A 84 2.13 -7.26 2.44
C TYR A 84 3.28 -8.16 2.88
N ASN A 85 3.11 -9.48 2.87
CA ASN A 85 4.22 -10.42 3.09
C ASN A 85 5.33 -10.20 2.07
N ARG A 86 5.02 -10.06 0.77
CA ARG A 86 6.06 -9.86 -0.25
C ARG A 86 6.75 -8.50 -0.12
N ALA A 87 5.99 -7.45 0.22
CA ALA A 87 6.57 -6.16 0.53
C ALA A 87 7.59 -6.24 1.68
N LEU A 88 7.28 -7.03 2.70
CA LEU A 88 8.13 -7.23 3.88
C LEU A 88 9.28 -8.22 3.65
N ASP A 89 9.10 -9.21 2.78
CA ASP A 89 10.18 -10.10 2.32
C ASP A 89 11.26 -9.30 1.56
N ILE A 90 10.83 -8.30 0.77
CA ILE A 90 11.72 -7.39 0.03
C ILE A 90 12.33 -6.31 0.93
N ASN A 91 11.51 -5.68 1.77
CA ASN A 91 11.94 -4.63 2.70
C ASN A 91 11.44 -4.92 4.12
N PRO A 92 12.24 -5.61 4.95
CA PRO A 92 11.88 -5.93 6.33
C PRO A 92 11.73 -4.72 7.25
N GLU A 93 12.20 -3.53 6.86
CA GLU A 93 12.10 -2.30 7.64
C GLU A 93 10.87 -1.44 7.26
N TYR A 94 10.00 -1.96 6.39
CA TYR A 94 8.83 -1.23 5.92
C TYR A 94 7.69 -1.21 6.96
N ALA A 95 7.82 -0.31 7.95
CA ALA A 95 6.91 -0.18 9.08
C ALA A 95 5.42 -0.06 8.70
N GLU A 96 5.10 0.63 7.60
CA GLU A 96 3.73 0.80 7.13
C GLU A 96 3.11 -0.50 6.60
N ALA A 97 3.90 -1.37 5.97
CA ALA A 97 3.43 -2.68 5.52
C ALA A 97 3.09 -3.60 6.71
N TYR A 98 3.83 -3.52 7.83
CA TYR A 98 3.44 -4.20 9.07
C TYR A 98 2.10 -3.69 9.62
N ILE A 99 1.87 -2.37 9.64
CA ILE A 99 0.57 -1.83 10.07
C ILE A 99 -0.54 -2.38 9.18
N ASN A 100 -0.38 -2.28 7.86
CA ASN A 100 -1.42 -2.70 6.92
C ASN A 100 -1.73 -4.19 7.03
N ARG A 101 -0.71 -5.03 7.24
CA ARG A 101 -0.88 -6.47 7.47
C ARG A 101 -1.52 -6.77 8.82
N GLY A 102 -1.13 -6.07 9.89
CA GLY A 102 -1.74 -6.20 11.22
C GLY A 102 -3.23 -5.83 11.23
N ILE A 103 -3.62 -4.78 10.48
CA ILE A 103 -5.03 -4.41 10.27
C ILE A 103 -5.79 -5.51 9.50
N ALA A 104 -5.16 -6.12 8.49
CA ALA A 104 -5.77 -7.22 7.76
C ALA A 104 -5.98 -8.46 8.64
N TYR A 105 -4.99 -8.82 9.47
CA TYR A 105 -5.12 -9.89 10.47
C TYR A 105 -6.20 -9.60 11.51
N PHE A 106 -6.34 -8.35 11.95
CA PHE A 106 -7.37 -7.95 12.91
C PHE A 106 -8.75 -8.19 12.32
N LYS A 107 -8.95 -7.86 11.04
CA LYS A 107 -10.20 -8.09 10.33
C LYS A 107 -10.50 -9.58 10.11
N LEU A 108 -9.49 -10.45 10.11
CA LEU A 108 -9.63 -11.90 10.10
C LEU A 108 -9.81 -12.51 11.50
N GLY A 109 -9.66 -11.73 12.58
CA GLY A 109 -9.71 -12.20 13.97
C GLY A 109 -8.44 -12.90 14.45
N ASP A 110 -7.29 -12.70 13.79
CA ASP A 110 -6.00 -13.23 14.21
C ASP A 110 -5.26 -12.22 15.12
N ASP A 111 -5.74 -12.10 16.36
CA ASP A 111 -5.22 -11.14 17.34
C ASP A 111 -3.73 -11.32 17.62
N GLN A 112 -3.24 -12.56 17.60
CA GLN A 112 -1.83 -12.86 17.83
C GLN A 112 -0.95 -12.19 16.77
N LYS A 113 -1.29 -12.36 15.48
CA LYS A 113 -0.52 -11.74 14.40
C LYS A 113 -0.71 -10.24 14.32
N THR A 114 -1.90 -9.72 14.64
CA THR A 114 -2.14 -8.27 14.76
C THR A 114 -1.20 -7.63 15.78
N ILE A 115 -1.15 -8.17 17.00
CA ILE A 115 -0.30 -7.65 18.07
C ILE A 115 1.17 -7.73 17.68
N GLN A 116 1.58 -8.83 17.05
CA GLN A 116 2.96 -9.00 16.58
C GLN A 116 3.34 -7.93 15.54
N ASP A 117 2.52 -7.72 14.52
CA ASP A 117 2.80 -6.76 13.46
C ASP A 117 2.81 -5.32 13.97
N PHE A 118 1.87 -4.94 14.86
CA PHE A 118 1.85 -3.62 15.46
C PHE A 118 3.06 -3.36 16.37
N LYS A 119 3.51 -4.36 17.14
CA LYS A 119 4.74 -4.24 17.93
C LYS A 119 5.96 -4.02 17.03
N THR A 120 6.07 -4.77 15.94
CA THR A 120 7.17 -4.59 14.97
C THR A 120 7.13 -3.21 14.33
N ALA A 121 5.96 -2.75 13.88
CA ALA A 121 5.81 -1.41 13.32
C ALA A 121 6.20 -0.30 14.31
N ALA A 122 5.76 -0.41 15.57
CA ALA A 122 6.11 0.55 16.62
C ALA A 122 7.62 0.58 16.88
N LYS A 123 8.28 -0.59 16.92
CA LYS A 123 9.73 -0.70 17.04
C LYS A 123 10.45 0.00 15.89
N LEU A 124 10.07 -0.30 14.65
CA LEU A 124 10.69 0.30 13.46
C LEU A 124 10.52 1.82 13.43
N TYR A 125 9.34 2.34 13.78
CA TYR A 125 9.16 3.79 13.87
C TYR A 125 9.99 4.45 14.98
N ALA A 126 10.22 3.75 16.10
CA ALA A 126 11.12 4.23 17.14
C ALA A 126 12.56 4.33 16.62
N GLU A 127 13.03 3.30 15.89
CA GLU A 127 14.36 3.25 15.28
C GLU A 127 14.53 4.32 14.20
N GLN A 128 13.46 4.66 13.48
CA GLN A 128 13.41 5.75 12.50
C GLN A 128 13.26 7.14 13.14
N GLY A 129 13.17 7.24 14.47
CA GLY A 129 12.97 8.50 15.20
C GLY A 129 11.56 9.08 15.11
N ASN A 130 10.60 8.34 14.56
CA ASN A 130 9.19 8.74 14.46
C ASN A 130 8.40 8.33 15.71
N THR A 131 8.71 8.98 16.83
CA THR A 131 8.10 8.70 18.14
C THR A 131 6.60 8.96 18.16
N ALA A 132 6.09 9.89 17.35
CA ALA A 132 4.66 10.15 17.23
C ALA A 132 3.90 8.96 16.64
N LYS A 133 4.37 8.40 15.51
CA LYS A 133 3.75 7.19 14.93
C LYS A 133 3.91 5.98 15.86
N GLN A 134 5.05 5.84 16.52
CA GLN A 134 5.25 4.78 17.52
C GLN A 134 4.16 4.85 18.60
N GLN A 135 3.94 6.02 19.22
CA GLN A 135 2.95 6.19 20.28
C GLN A 135 1.54 5.85 19.79
N GLN A 136 1.15 6.32 18.59
CA GLN A 136 -0.14 5.99 17.98
C GLN A 136 -0.36 4.48 17.84
N ILE A 137 0.66 3.72 17.42
CA ILE A 137 0.54 2.27 17.26
C ILE A 137 0.45 1.56 18.62
N LEU A 138 1.19 2.03 19.63
CA LEU A 138 1.12 1.47 20.97
C LEU A 138 -0.25 1.69 21.64
N GLU A 139 -0.99 2.74 21.26
CA GLU A 139 -2.37 2.94 21.71
C GLU A 139 -3.33 1.91 21.13
N LEU A 140 -3.08 1.40 19.92
CA LEU A 140 -3.87 0.32 19.31
C LEU A 140 -3.69 -1.04 20.02
N LEU A 141 -2.71 -1.15 20.93
CA LEU A 141 -2.40 -2.38 21.68
C LEU A 141 -2.98 -2.39 23.10
N LYS A 142 -3.68 -1.32 23.52
CA LYS A 142 -4.30 -1.19 24.84
C LYS A 142 -5.74 -1.67 24.82
#